data_AF-Q5XPV1-F1
#
_entry.id   AF-Q5XPV1-F1
#
_cell.length_a   1.000
_cell.length_b   1.000
_cell.length_c   1.000
_cell.angle_alpha   90.00
_cell.angle_beta   90.00
_cell.angle_gamma   90.00
#
_symmetry.space_group_name_H-M   'P 1'
#
loop_
_entity.id
_entity.type
_entity.pdbx_description
1 polymer ?
#
loop_
_entity_poly.entity_id
_entity_poly.type
_entity_poly.pdbx_seq_one_letter_code
_entity_poly.pdbx_strand_id
1 'polypeptide(L)'
;GQAVAFNVTFRRAKGYPIDLYYLMDLSYSMVDDLINVKKLGGDLLRALNDITESGRIGFGSFVDKTVLPFVNTHPEKLRNPCPNKEKECQPPFAFRHVLKLTDNSKQFETEVGKQLISGNLDAPEGGLDAMMQVAACPEEIGWRNVTRLLVFATDDGFHFAGDGKLGAILTPNDGRCHLEDN
;
A
#
# COMPACT_ATOMS: atom_id res chain seq x y z
N GLY A 1 29.39 2.75 37.30
CA GLY A 1 28.38 3.55 36.59
C GLY A 1 28.81 4.99 36.46
N GLN A 2 29.90 5.25 35.73
CA GLN A 2 30.35 6.61 35.41
C GLN A 2 30.02 6.86 33.94
N ALA A 3 29.34 7.95 33.63
CA ALA A 3 28.96 8.29 32.26
C ALA A 3 30.20 8.67 31.44
N VAL A 4 30.21 8.31 30.16
CA VAL A 4 31.26 8.66 29.19
C VAL A 4 30.63 9.50 28.09
N ALA A 5 31.27 10.62 27.77
CA ALA A 5 30.87 11.50 26.67
C ALA A 5 31.75 11.24 25.45
N PHE A 6 31.14 11.16 24.28
CA PHE A 6 31.82 11.16 22.98
C PHE A 6 30.98 11.95 21.97
N ASN A 7 31.65 12.48 20.94
CA ASN A 7 31.00 13.29 19.93
C ASN A 7 30.66 12.46 18.69
N VAL A 8 29.48 12.70 18.13
CA VAL A 8 29.06 12.15 16.84
C VAL A 8 28.83 13.31 15.89
N THR A 9 29.58 13.33 14.79
CA THR A 9 29.42 14.32 13.72
C THR A 9 28.78 13.64 12.51
N PHE A 10 27.65 14.17 12.03
CA PHE A 10 26.95 13.67 10.85
C PHE A 10 27.00 14.68 9.70
N ARG A 11 27.30 14.20 8.49
CA ARG A 11 27.23 14.99 7.25
C ARG A 11 26.43 14.22 6.21
N ARG A 12 25.32 14.80 5.74
CA ARG A 12 24.42 14.15 4.77
C ARG A 12 25.14 13.90 3.43
N ALA A 13 25.12 12.66 2.96
CA ALA A 13 25.54 12.31 1.60
C ALA A 13 24.51 12.84 0.56
N LYS A 14 24.95 13.07 -0.67
CA LYS A 14 24.10 13.43 -1.81
C LYS A 14 23.96 12.23 -2.74
N GLY A 15 22.81 12.12 -3.41
CA GLY A 15 22.56 11.09 -4.44
C GLY A 15 22.38 9.68 -3.90
N TYR A 16 22.12 9.48 -2.61
CA TYR A 16 21.88 8.15 -2.07
C TYR A 16 20.61 7.53 -2.71
N PRO A 17 20.64 6.25 -3.16
CA PRO A 17 19.51 5.63 -3.85
C PRO A 17 18.21 5.68 -3.05
N ILE A 18 17.09 5.67 -3.76
CA ILE A 18 15.74 5.75 -3.16
C ILE A 18 14.90 4.59 -3.69
N ASP A 19 14.25 3.89 -2.76
CA ASP A 19 13.13 3.00 -3.05
C ASP A 19 11.84 3.69 -2.61
N LEU A 20 10.88 3.80 -3.51
CA LEU A 20 9.56 4.37 -3.24
C LEU A 20 8.49 3.29 -3.47
N TYR A 21 7.78 2.92 -2.42
CA TYR A 21 6.62 2.02 -2.53
C TYR A 21 5.34 2.84 -2.41
N TYR A 22 4.50 2.80 -3.44
CA TYR A 22 3.24 3.52 -3.50
C TYR A 22 2.12 2.59 -3.04
N LEU A 23 1.57 2.86 -1.86
CA LEU A 23 0.48 2.11 -1.25
C LEU A 23 -0.81 2.91 -1.38
N MET A 24 -1.73 2.42 -2.20
CA MET A 24 -2.93 3.13 -2.62
C MET A 24 -4.20 2.45 -2.14
N ASP A 25 -5.10 3.25 -1.58
CA ASP A 25 -6.49 2.89 -1.34
C ASP A 25 -7.23 2.67 -2.67
N LEU A 26 -7.93 1.54 -2.79
CA LEU A 26 -8.79 1.22 -3.94
C LEU A 26 -10.28 1.13 -3.57
N SER A 27 -10.70 1.80 -2.49
CA SER A 27 -12.11 2.08 -2.20
C SER A 27 -12.78 2.83 -3.37
N TYR A 28 -14.12 2.81 -3.44
CA TYR A 28 -14.83 3.31 -4.63
C TYR A 28 -14.69 4.83 -4.85
N SER A 29 -14.35 5.61 -3.82
CA SER A 29 -14.08 7.04 -3.98
C SER A 29 -12.83 7.31 -4.82
N MET A 30 -11.88 6.39 -4.84
CA MET A 30 -10.57 6.53 -5.49
C MET A 30 -10.57 6.19 -7.00
N VAL A 31 -11.74 6.13 -7.66
CA VAL A 31 -11.87 5.72 -9.08
C VAL A 31 -11.06 6.63 -10.03
N ASP A 32 -11.23 7.93 -9.89
CA ASP A 32 -10.56 8.93 -10.73
C ASP A 32 -9.08 9.06 -10.37
N ASP A 33 -8.71 8.92 -9.10
CA ASP A 33 -7.32 8.77 -8.66
C ASP A 33 -6.63 7.60 -9.35
N LEU A 34 -7.26 6.41 -9.37
CA LEU A 34 -6.68 5.22 -10.00
C LEU A 34 -6.42 5.44 -11.50
N ILE A 35 -7.32 6.14 -12.20
CA ILE A 35 -7.13 6.49 -13.62
C ILE A 35 -5.87 7.34 -13.82
N ASN A 36 -5.57 8.26 -12.90
CA ASN A 36 -4.37 9.09 -12.95
C ASN A 36 -3.13 8.29 -12.56
N VAL A 37 -3.17 7.54 -11.45
CA VAL A 37 -2.04 6.78 -10.92
C VAL A 37 -1.55 5.71 -11.89
N LYS A 38 -2.45 5.08 -12.66
CA LYS A 38 -2.09 4.15 -13.75
C LYS A 38 -1.11 4.74 -14.77
N LYS A 39 -1.06 6.07 -14.90
CA LYS A 39 -0.20 6.80 -15.85
C LYS A 39 1.02 7.45 -15.19
N LEU A 40 1.14 7.42 -13.86
CA LEU A 40 2.19 8.16 -13.12
C LEU A 40 3.55 7.44 -13.05
N GLY A 41 3.66 6.17 -13.45
CA GLY A 41 4.90 5.39 -13.28
C GLY A 41 6.14 6.07 -13.88
N GLY A 42 6.04 6.60 -15.10
CA GLY A 42 7.13 7.31 -15.77
C GLY A 42 7.45 8.69 -15.17
N ASP A 43 6.47 9.40 -14.61
CA ASP A 43 6.68 10.68 -13.94
C ASP A 43 7.33 10.48 -12.56
N LEU A 44 6.91 9.46 -11.81
CA LEU A 44 7.48 9.10 -10.51
C LEU A 44 8.97 8.72 -10.62
N LEU A 45 9.32 7.84 -11.56
CA LEU A 45 10.73 7.48 -11.76
C LEU A 45 11.58 8.68 -12.22
N ARG A 46 11.04 9.56 -13.06
CA ARG A 46 11.76 10.80 -13.42
C ARG A 46 12.00 11.69 -12.20
N ALA A 47 10.98 11.94 -11.39
CA ALA A 47 11.11 12.74 -10.18
C ALA A 47 12.12 12.15 -9.18
N LEU A 48 12.16 10.83 -9.02
CA LEU A 48 13.17 10.16 -8.21
C LEU A 48 14.57 10.30 -8.81
N ASN A 49 14.69 10.14 -10.13
CA ASN A 49 15.96 10.22 -10.84
C ASN A 49 16.56 11.63 -10.86
N ASP A 50 15.72 12.67 -10.72
CA ASP A 50 16.17 14.05 -10.53
C ASP A 50 16.77 14.29 -9.12
N ILE A 51 16.41 13.47 -8.13
CA ILE A 51 16.92 13.55 -6.74
C ILE A 51 18.15 12.66 -6.53
N THR A 52 18.16 11.46 -7.12
CA THR A 52 19.21 10.44 -7.02
C THR A 52 19.38 9.70 -8.34
N GLU A 53 20.56 9.18 -8.65
CA GLU A 53 20.80 8.43 -9.89
C GLU A 53 20.22 6.99 -9.87
N SER A 54 19.61 6.55 -8.77
CA SER A 54 19.11 5.17 -8.63
C SER A 54 17.77 5.09 -7.87
N GLY A 55 16.69 5.49 -8.54
CA GLY A 55 15.32 5.33 -8.08
C GLY A 55 14.72 3.96 -8.43
N ARG A 56 13.95 3.37 -7.51
CA ARG A 56 13.02 2.26 -7.79
C ARG A 56 11.62 2.60 -7.30
N ILE A 57 10.62 2.14 -8.03
CA ILE A 57 9.20 2.27 -7.67
C ILE A 57 8.55 0.89 -7.51
N GLY A 58 7.64 0.80 -6.54
CA GLY A 58 6.79 -0.37 -6.29
C GLY A 58 5.36 0.08 -6.06
N PHE A 59 4.42 -0.85 -6.14
CA PHE A 59 2.99 -0.57 -5.95
C PHE A 59 2.33 -1.66 -5.12
N GLY A 60 1.42 -1.24 -4.24
CA GLY A 60 0.51 -2.10 -3.51
C GLY A 60 -0.82 -1.40 -3.34
N SER A 61 -1.86 -2.18 -3.12
CA SER A 61 -3.20 -1.65 -2.89
C SER A 61 -3.83 -2.21 -1.63
N PHE A 62 -4.79 -1.49 -1.08
CA PHE A 62 -5.59 -1.92 0.06
C PHE A 62 -7.04 -1.45 -0.05
N VAL A 63 -7.93 -2.09 0.69
CA VAL A 63 -9.28 -1.61 0.99
C VAL A 63 -9.49 -1.86 2.48
N ASP A 64 -10.09 -2.99 2.86
CA ASP A 64 -10.28 -3.36 4.26
C ASP A 64 -10.46 -4.87 4.47
N LYS A 65 -10.58 -5.29 5.73
CA LYS A 65 -10.83 -6.66 6.17
C LYS A 65 -12.14 -7.18 5.58
N THR A 66 -12.11 -8.40 5.05
CA THR A 66 -13.24 -8.99 4.31
C THR A 66 -14.29 -9.65 5.21
N VAL A 67 -14.59 -9.05 6.37
CA VAL A 67 -15.62 -9.49 7.32
C VAL A 67 -16.56 -8.34 7.66
N LEU A 68 -17.78 -8.65 8.10
CA LEU A 68 -18.67 -7.63 8.68
C LEU A 68 -18.07 -7.06 9.98
N PRO A 69 -18.27 -5.77 10.30
CA PRO A 69 -19.06 -4.78 9.54
C PRO A 69 -18.25 -4.00 8.49
N PHE A 70 -16.98 -4.31 8.28
CA PHE A 70 -16.09 -3.57 7.37
C PHE A 70 -16.52 -3.70 5.91
N VAL A 71 -16.99 -4.89 5.51
CA VAL A 71 -17.57 -5.13 4.18
C VAL A 71 -18.92 -5.80 4.27
N ASN A 72 -19.74 -5.63 3.22
CA ASN A 72 -20.97 -6.39 3.09
C ASN A 72 -20.68 -7.82 2.61
N THR A 73 -20.82 -8.80 3.52
CA THR A 73 -20.53 -10.21 3.24
C THR A 73 -21.64 -10.96 2.48
N HIS A 74 -22.67 -10.25 1.98
CA HIS A 74 -23.63 -10.87 1.08
C HIS A 74 -22.92 -11.33 -0.21
N PRO A 75 -23.14 -12.56 -0.72
CA PRO A 75 -22.35 -13.11 -1.83
C PRO A 75 -22.31 -12.23 -3.10
N GLU A 76 -23.41 -11.55 -3.43
CA GLU A 76 -23.45 -10.62 -4.56
C GLU A 76 -22.59 -9.37 -4.35
N LYS A 77 -22.52 -8.87 -3.11
CA LYS A 77 -21.70 -7.72 -2.73
C LYS A 77 -20.23 -8.06 -2.56
N LEU A 78 -19.91 -9.30 -2.18
CA LEU A 78 -18.52 -9.78 -2.25
C LEU A 78 -18.02 -9.91 -3.70
N ARG A 79 -18.90 -10.23 -4.66
CA ARG A 79 -18.53 -10.28 -6.08
C ARG A 79 -18.42 -8.89 -6.71
N ASN A 80 -19.30 -7.96 -6.32
CA ASN A 80 -19.27 -6.58 -6.76
C ASN A 80 -19.62 -5.64 -5.58
N PRO A 81 -18.60 -5.15 -4.84
CA PRO A 81 -18.84 -4.25 -3.71
C PRO A 81 -19.25 -2.85 -4.13
N CYS A 82 -18.92 -2.46 -5.37
CA CYS A 82 -19.22 -1.15 -5.91
C CYS A 82 -20.74 -0.93 -6.13
N PRO A 83 -21.18 0.32 -6.34
CA PRO A 83 -22.55 0.61 -6.76
C PRO A 83 -22.91 -0.14 -8.06
N ASN A 84 -24.17 -0.57 -8.21
CA ASN A 84 -24.62 -1.43 -9.33
C ASN A 84 -24.36 -0.90 -10.75
N LYS A 85 -24.00 0.38 -10.89
CA LYS A 85 -23.63 0.99 -12.18
C LYS A 85 -22.21 0.61 -12.60
N GLU A 86 -21.36 0.22 -11.66
CA GLU A 86 -19.98 -0.16 -11.91
C GLU A 86 -19.89 -1.62 -12.33
N LYS A 87 -19.32 -1.85 -13.53
CA LYS A 87 -19.18 -3.19 -14.10
C LYS A 87 -17.79 -3.76 -13.91
N GLU A 88 -16.79 -2.91 -13.73
CA GLU A 88 -15.38 -3.29 -13.57
C GLU A 88 -14.92 -3.03 -12.14
N CYS A 89 -15.46 -3.83 -11.21
CA CYS A 89 -15.17 -3.75 -9.79
C CYS A 89 -14.65 -5.10 -9.28
N GLN A 90 -13.53 -5.09 -8.56
CA GLN A 90 -12.98 -6.30 -7.96
C GLN A 90 -13.55 -6.53 -6.56
N PRO A 91 -13.63 -7.80 -6.11
CA PRO A 91 -13.97 -8.15 -4.73
C PRO A 91 -13.13 -7.37 -3.70
N PRO A 92 -13.67 -7.09 -2.50
CA PRO A 92 -12.91 -6.44 -1.44
C PRO A 92 -11.72 -7.30 -1.00
N PHE A 93 -10.65 -6.65 -0.57
CA PHE A 93 -9.43 -7.29 -0.11
C PHE A 93 -8.70 -6.38 0.89
N ALA A 94 -7.93 -6.97 1.81
CA ALA A 94 -7.23 -6.19 2.83
C ALA A 94 -5.95 -5.53 2.28
N PHE A 95 -5.05 -6.33 1.71
CA PHE A 95 -3.81 -5.86 1.09
C PHE A 95 -3.49 -6.74 -0.11
N ARG A 96 -2.96 -6.15 -1.18
CA ARG A 96 -2.41 -6.86 -2.33
C ARG A 96 -1.05 -6.27 -2.71
N HIS A 97 -0.05 -7.13 -2.83
CA HIS A 97 1.25 -6.73 -3.36
C HIS A 97 1.25 -6.84 -4.88
N VAL A 98 1.16 -5.70 -5.58
CA VAL A 98 0.99 -5.69 -7.04
C VAL A 98 2.34 -5.67 -7.77
N LEU A 99 3.27 -4.82 -7.34
CA LEU A 99 4.53 -4.60 -8.03
C LEU A 99 5.69 -4.49 -7.04
N LYS A 100 6.61 -5.45 -7.15
CA LYS A 100 7.92 -5.42 -6.50
C LYS A 100 8.76 -4.23 -6.98
N LEU A 101 9.55 -3.64 -6.07
CA LEU A 101 10.41 -2.49 -6.36
C LEU A 101 11.29 -2.72 -7.60
N THR A 102 11.09 -1.88 -8.62
CA THR A 102 11.71 -1.98 -9.95
C THR A 102 12.11 -0.60 -10.46
N ASP A 103 13.09 -0.55 -11.36
CA ASP A 103 13.48 0.66 -12.10
C ASP A 103 12.79 0.76 -13.47
N ASN A 104 11.85 -0.14 -13.77
CA ASN A 104 11.14 -0.21 -15.03
C ASN A 104 9.74 0.43 -14.95
N SER A 105 9.59 1.67 -15.44
CA SER A 105 8.29 2.37 -15.47
C SER A 105 7.21 1.63 -16.24
N LYS A 106 7.56 0.92 -17.32
CA LYS A 106 6.58 0.19 -18.14
C LYS A 106 5.98 -0.98 -17.37
N GLN A 107 6.78 -1.61 -16.50
CA GLN A 107 6.28 -2.66 -15.62
C GLN A 107 5.27 -2.08 -14.62
N PHE A 108 5.51 -0.87 -14.10
CA PHE A 108 4.53 -0.17 -13.26
C PHE A 108 3.24 0.11 -14.02
N GLU A 109 3.31 0.77 -15.18
CA GLU A 109 2.11 1.08 -15.98
C GLU A 109 1.31 -0.18 -16.34
N THR A 110 1.99 -1.29 -16.64
CA THR A 110 1.36 -2.57 -16.98
C THR A 110 0.69 -3.22 -15.76
N GLU A 111 1.38 -3.36 -14.63
CA GLU A 111 0.83 -4.07 -13.45
C GLU A 111 -0.23 -3.23 -12.71
N VAL A 112 -0.01 -1.92 -12.59
CA VAL A 112 -1.00 -1.00 -12.00
C VAL A 112 -2.19 -0.82 -12.94
N GLY A 113 -1.97 -0.84 -14.26
CA GLY A 113 -3.02 -0.79 -15.28
C GLY A 113 -4.08 -1.89 -15.16
N LYS A 114 -3.68 -3.08 -14.67
CA LYS A 114 -4.56 -4.23 -14.46
C LYS A 114 -5.47 -4.12 -13.23
N GLN A 115 -5.16 -3.20 -12.30
CA GLN A 115 -5.94 -3.09 -11.07
C GLN A 115 -7.32 -2.48 -11.36
N LEU A 116 -8.34 -3.00 -10.71
CA LEU A 116 -9.70 -2.46 -10.76
C LEU A 116 -10.02 -1.75 -9.45
N ILE A 117 -11.03 -0.89 -9.45
CA ILE A 117 -11.51 -0.34 -8.18
C ILE A 117 -12.25 -1.42 -7.38
N SER A 118 -12.38 -1.22 -6.07
CA SER A 118 -13.16 -2.05 -5.18
C SER A 118 -14.09 -1.19 -4.32
N GLY A 119 -14.54 -1.73 -3.19
CA GLY A 119 -15.32 -1.00 -2.21
C GLY A 119 -15.55 -1.84 -0.95
N ASN A 120 -15.94 -1.15 0.11
CA ASN A 120 -16.22 -1.64 1.45
C ASN A 120 -17.54 -1.02 1.94
N LEU A 121 -17.84 -1.17 3.23
CA LEU A 121 -19.14 -0.80 3.81
C LEU A 121 -19.06 0.42 4.74
N ASP A 122 -18.07 0.49 5.63
CA ASP A 122 -17.81 1.66 6.47
C ASP A 122 -16.79 2.61 5.83
N ALA A 123 -16.49 3.70 6.52
CA ALA A 123 -15.67 4.79 5.99
C ALA A 123 -14.16 4.61 6.28
N PRO A 124 -13.72 4.32 7.53
CA PRO A 124 -12.30 4.12 7.77
C PRO A 124 -11.79 2.86 7.04
N GLU A 125 -10.55 2.92 6.56
CA GLU A 125 -9.97 1.84 5.75
C GLU A 125 -8.95 0.99 6.51
N GLY A 126 -8.66 -0.21 6.00
CA GLY A 126 -7.70 -1.17 6.53
C GLY A 126 -6.23 -0.86 6.23
N GLY A 127 -5.91 0.39 5.88
CA GLY A 127 -4.59 0.78 5.37
C GLY A 127 -3.42 0.51 6.31
N LEU A 128 -3.62 0.54 7.64
CA LEU A 128 -2.55 0.24 8.59
C LEU A 128 -2.12 -1.24 8.57
N ASP A 129 -3.01 -2.17 8.24
CA ASP A 129 -2.63 -3.57 8.05
C ASP A 129 -1.73 -3.73 6.82
N ALA A 130 -2.06 -3.02 5.74
CA ALA A 130 -1.25 -3.01 4.53
C ALA A 130 0.15 -2.39 4.79
N MET A 131 0.23 -1.28 5.52
CA MET A 131 1.52 -0.70 5.93
C MET A 131 2.36 -1.69 6.75
N MET A 132 1.74 -2.43 7.67
CA MET A 132 2.42 -3.45 8.45
C MET A 132 2.99 -4.56 7.55
N GLN A 133 2.20 -5.07 6.61
CA GLN A 133 2.67 -6.10 5.66
C GLN A 133 3.83 -5.59 4.79
N VAL A 134 3.76 -4.36 4.27
CA VAL A 134 4.85 -3.76 3.49
C VAL A 134 6.15 -3.62 4.30
N ALA A 135 6.05 -3.34 5.60
CA ALA A 135 7.20 -3.27 6.49
C ALA A 135 7.74 -4.65 6.89
N ALA A 136 6.86 -5.63 7.08
CA ALA A 136 7.19 -6.97 7.57
C ALA A 136 7.66 -7.94 6.47
N CYS A 137 7.36 -7.68 5.20
CA CYS A 137 7.67 -8.53 4.04
C CYS A 137 8.78 -7.93 3.13
N PRO A 138 10.01 -7.67 3.62
CA PRO A 138 10.99 -6.92 2.85
C PRO A 138 11.50 -7.65 1.61
N GLU A 139 11.47 -8.98 1.60
CA GLU A 139 11.96 -9.79 0.48
C GLU A 139 10.96 -9.78 -0.68
N GLU A 140 9.66 -9.86 -0.38
CA GLU A 140 8.54 -9.78 -1.30
C GLU A 140 8.48 -8.39 -1.91
N ILE A 141 8.44 -7.35 -1.07
CA ILE A 141 8.41 -5.94 -1.50
C ILE A 141 9.67 -5.55 -2.27
N GLY A 142 10.83 -6.14 -1.91
CA GLY A 142 12.10 -5.94 -2.60
C GLY A 142 12.92 -4.74 -2.11
N TRP A 143 12.81 -4.40 -0.82
CA TRP A 143 13.54 -3.27 -0.24
C TRP A 143 15.06 -3.45 -0.33
N ARG A 144 15.77 -2.45 -0.87
CA ARG A 144 17.23 -2.37 -0.76
C ARG A 144 17.63 -1.79 0.60
N ASN A 145 18.92 -1.88 0.93
CA ASN A 145 19.49 -1.19 2.08
C ASN A 145 19.83 0.27 1.73
N VAL A 146 18.79 1.05 1.42
CA VAL A 146 18.88 2.43 0.94
C VAL A 146 17.80 3.30 1.62
N THR A 147 17.58 4.54 1.18
CA THR A 147 16.42 5.33 1.65
C THR A 147 15.12 4.66 1.21
N ARG A 148 14.25 4.31 2.16
CA ARG A 148 12.95 3.67 1.91
C ARG A 148 11.84 4.66 2.16
N LEU A 149 11.04 4.94 1.14
CA LEU A 149 9.87 5.82 1.22
C LEU A 149 8.61 4.99 0.98
N LEU A 150 7.66 5.08 1.90
CA LEU A 150 6.33 4.50 1.75
C LEU A 150 5.34 5.64 1.59
N VAL A 151 4.77 5.77 0.39
CA VAL A 151 3.67 6.71 0.14
C VAL A 151 2.38 6.00 0.50
N PHE A 152 1.58 6.62 1.36
CA PHE A 152 0.25 6.15 1.74
C PHE A 152 -0.77 7.13 1.19
N ALA A 153 -1.62 6.68 0.26
CA ALA A 153 -2.60 7.50 -0.43
C ALA A 153 -4.01 6.95 -0.22
N THR A 154 -4.88 7.74 0.40
CA THR A 154 -6.30 7.47 0.68
C THR A 154 -7.02 8.81 0.84
N ASP A 155 -8.33 8.81 0.66
CA ASP A 155 -9.21 9.95 0.91
C ASP A 155 -10.09 9.79 2.16
N ASP A 156 -9.93 8.71 2.93
CA ASP A 156 -10.66 8.45 4.18
C ASP A 156 -9.72 8.23 5.40
N GLY A 157 -10.32 7.91 6.54
CA GLY A 157 -9.64 7.56 7.79
C GLY A 157 -9.03 6.16 7.76
N PHE A 158 -8.54 5.72 8.92
CA PHE A 158 -7.90 4.41 9.06
C PHE A 158 -8.36 3.69 10.33
N HIS A 159 -8.51 2.37 10.22
CA HIS A 159 -8.71 1.50 11.36
C HIS A 159 -7.42 1.24 12.14
N PHE A 160 -7.58 0.96 13.44
CA PHE A 160 -6.47 0.57 14.31
C PHE A 160 -6.89 -0.49 15.35
N ALA A 161 -5.92 -0.92 16.17
CA ALA A 161 -6.13 -1.95 17.17
C ALA A 161 -7.30 -1.60 18.11
N GLY A 162 -8.28 -2.49 18.19
CA GLY A 162 -9.54 -2.28 18.92
C GLY A 162 -10.74 -2.42 18.00
N ASP A 163 -10.69 -1.86 16.80
CA ASP A 163 -11.81 -1.85 15.85
C ASP A 163 -12.16 -3.26 15.37
N GLY A 164 -11.16 -4.12 15.23
CA GLY A 164 -11.32 -5.55 14.89
C GLY A 164 -12.29 -6.32 15.79
N LYS A 165 -12.54 -5.84 17.02
CA LYS A 165 -13.55 -6.43 17.92
C LYS A 165 -14.95 -6.43 17.30
N LEU A 166 -15.28 -5.44 16.47
CA LEU A 166 -16.56 -5.36 15.76
C LEU A 166 -16.77 -6.54 14.80
N GLY A 167 -15.70 -7.02 14.16
CA GLY A 167 -15.69 -8.21 13.32
C GLY A 167 -15.28 -9.50 14.03
N ALA A 168 -15.34 -9.52 15.37
CA ALA A 168 -14.91 -10.63 16.22
C ALA A 168 -13.43 -11.06 16.03
N ILE A 169 -12.58 -10.15 15.56
CA ILE A 169 -11.13 -10.34 15.47
C ILE A 169 -10.50 -9.86 16.77
N LEU A 170 -10.21 -10.81 17.66
CA LEU A 170 -9.73 -10.54 19.02
C LEU A 170 -8.22 -10.74 19.18
N THR A 171 -7.58 -11.39 18.21
CA THR A 171 -6.14 -11.64 18.20
C THR A 171 -5.40 -10.37 17.77
N PRO A 172 -4.43 -9.86 18.56
CA PRO A 172 -3.59 -8.73 18.16
C PRO A 172 -2.75 -9.04 16.91
N ASN A 173 -2.41 -8.01 16.14
CA ASN A 173 -1.45 -8.11 15.05
C ASN A 173 -0.06 -8.53 15.61
N ASP A 174 0.59 -9.50 14.96
CA ASP A 174 1.85 -10.09 15.43
C ASP A 174 3.12 -9.45 14.82
N GLY A 175 2.94 -8.48 13.91
CA GLY A 175 4.03 -7.76 13.25
C GLY A 175 4.82 -8.60 12.25
N ARG A 176 4.26 -9.71 11.75
CA ARG A 176 4.95 -10.62 10.81
C ARG A 176 4.40 -10.51 9.39
N CYS A 177 5.19 -11.01 8.44
CA CYS A 177 4.76 -11.17 7.06
C CYS A 177 3.77 -12.33 6.95
N HIS A 178 2.63 -12.08 6.31
CA HIS A 178 1.57 -13.04 6.04
C HIS A 178 1.11 -12.98 4.57
N LEU A 179 1.99 -12.56 3.66
CA LEU A 179 1.70 -12.58 2.22
C LEU A 179 1.71 -14.03 1.71
N GLU A 180 0.59 -14.44 1.15
CA GLU A 180 0.41 -15.68 0.40
C GLU A 180 -0.20 -15.31 -0.95
N ASP A 181 0.45 -15.66 -2.06
CA ASP A 181 0.04 -15.31 -3.43
C ASP A 181 -0.12 -13.79 -3.72
N ASN A 182 0.58 -12.97 -2.94
CA ASN A 182 0.68 -11.50 -3.05
C ASN A 182 -0.66 -10.76 -2.94
#